data_AF-A0A7Z8QEK5-F1
#
_entry.id   AF-A0A7Z8QEK5-F1
#
_cell.length_a   1.000
_cell.length_b   1.000
_cell.length_c   1.000
_cell.angle_alpha   90.00
_cell.angle_beta   90.00
_cell.angle_gamma   90.00
#
_symmetry.space_group_name_H-M   'P 1'
#
loop_
_entity.id
_entity.type
_entity.pdbx_description
1 polymer ?
#
loop_
_entity_poly.entity_id
_entity_poly.type
_entity_poly.pdbx_seq_one_letter_code
_entity_poly.pdbx_strand_id
1 'polypeptide(L)' 'MATKSFEINIIYDDEVNVFIATSKDIPGLVLETEHFNDLKKEVEEAIPILFYLNGNTHQQN' A
#
# COMPACT_ATOMS: atom_id res chain seq x y z
N MET A 1 10.63 -10.86 19.22
CA MET A 1 10.26 -9.99 18.09
C MET A 1 8.78 -10.21 17.85
N ALA A 2 7.95 -9.16 17.94
CA ALA A 2 6.54 -9.28 17.59
C ALA A 2 6.39 -9.03 16.09
N THR A 3 5.72 -9.94 15.38
CA THR A 3 5.39 -9.76 13.97
C THR A 3 4.05 -9.02 13.88
N LYS A 4 4.00 -7.93 13.08
CA LYS A 4 2.76 -7.23 12.77
C LYS A 4 2.35 -7.59 11.35
N SER A 5 1.13 -8.08 11.19
CA SER A 5 0.51 -8.37 9.89
C SER A 5 -0.40 -7.21 9.49
N PHE A 6 -0.49 -6.96 8.19
CA PHE A 6 -1.34 -5.93 7.59
C PHE A 6 -2.13 -6.54 6.44
N GLU A 7 -3.37 -6.11 6.27
CA GLU A 7 -4.24 -6.59 5.19
C GLU A 7 -4.21 -5.61 4.01
N ILE A 8 -3.93 -6.14 2.82
CA ILE A 8 -3.96 -5.39 1.57
C ILE A 8 -5.14 -5.89 0.74
N ASN A 9 -6.05 -4.98 0.40
CA ASN A 9 -7.17 -5.27 -0.49
C ASN A 9 -6.73 -5.03 -1.92
N ILE A 10 -6.94 -6.03 -2.78
CA ILE A 10 -6.65 -5.94 -4.21
C ILE A 10 -7.94 -6.08 -4.98
N ILE A 11 -8.21 -5.11 -5.84
CA ILE A 11 -9.36 -5.07 -6.74
C ILE A 11 -8.81 -5.11 -8.15
N TYR A 12 -9.37 -5.96 -9.01
CA TYR A 12 -9.12 -5.88 -10.44
C TYR A 12 -10.29 -5.12 -11.09
N ASP A 13 -9.98 -4.05 -11.78
CA ASP A 13 -10.92 -3.27 -12.58
C ASP A 13 -10.83 -3.77 -14.03
N ASP A 14 -11.89 -4.42 -14.50
CA ASP A 14 -11.97 -5.01 -15.85
C ASP A 14 -12.37 -3.99 -16.93
N GLU A 15 -12.87 -2.81 -16.55
CA GLU A 15 -13.18 -1.73 -17.50
C GLU A 15 -11.88 -1.09 -18.01
N VAL A 16 -10.88 -0.96 -17.15
CA VAL A 16 -9.56 -0.37 -17.48
C VAL A 16 -8.40 -1.37 -17.45
N ASN A 17 -8.65 -2.63 -17.10
CA ASN A 17 -7.68 -3.74 -17.04
C ASN A 17 -6.49 -3.49 -16.07
N VAL A 18 -6.75 -2.91 -14.91
CA VAL A 18 -5.72 -2.64 -13.89
C VAL A 18 -6.04 -3.29 -12.55
N PHE A 19 -5.00 -3.63 -11.80
CA PHE A 19 -5.11 -3.99 -10.39
C PHE A 19 -4.89 -2.76 -9.51
N ILE A 20 -5.73 -2.60 -8.50
CA ILE A 20 -5.70 -1.52 -7.53
C ILE A 20 -5.43 -2.12 -6.14
N ALA A 21 -4.40 -1.63 -5.44
CA ALA A 21 -4.12 -1.99 -4.05
C ALA A 21 -4.53 -0.87 -3.10
N THR A 22 -5.26 -1.22 -2.03
CA THR A 22 -5.59 -0.30 -0.93
C THR A 22 -5.48 -1.01 0.43
N SER A 23 -5.28 -0.27 1.51
CA SER A 23 -5.30 -0.84 2.86
C SER A 23 -5.82 0.15 3.89
N LYS A 24 -6.63 -0.35 4.84
CA LYS A 24 -7.03 0.42 6.02
C LYS A 24 -5.95 0.44 7.11
N ASP A 25 -5.06 -0.55 7.10
CA ASP A 25 -4.00 -0.66 8.11
C ASP A 25 -2.78 0.23 7.77
N ILE A 26 -2.69 0.67 6.52
CA ILE A 26 -1.57 1.46 5.99
C ILE A 26 -2.13 2.74 5.36
N PRO A 27 -2.33 3.81 6.16
CA PRO A 27 -2.88 5.06 5.68
C PRO A 27 -2.05 5.63 4.52
N GLY A 28 -2.74 6.03 3.45
CA GLY A 28 -2.12 6.57 2.24
C GLY A 28 -1.71 5.53 1.21
N LEU A 29 -1.91 4.23 1.45
CA LEU A 29 -1.66 3.20 0.45
C LEU A 29 -2.80 3.16 -0.58
N VAL A 30 -2.52 3.69 -1.77
CA VAL A 30 -3.31 3.52 -3.00
C VAL A 30 -2.31 3.39 -4.15
N LEU A 31 -2.32 2.27 -4.86
CA LEU A 31 -1.46 2.00 -6.01
C LEU A 31 -2.27 1.30 -7.11
N GLU A 32 -1.88 1.50 -8.37
CA GLU A 32 -2.52 0.89 -9.54
C GLU A 32 -1.49 0.45 -10.58
N THR A 33 -1.70 -0.71 -11.19
CA THR A 33 -0.90 -1.19 -12.34
C THR A 33 -1.60 -2.31 -13.10
N GLU A 34 -1.30 -2.44 -14.38
CA GLU A 34 -1.80 -3.51 -15.26
C GLU A 34 -1.31 -4.91 -14.85
N HIS A 35 -0.28 -5.01 -14.01
CA HIS A 35 0.38 -6.27 -13.68
C HIS A 35 0.41 -6.53 -12.17
N PHE A 36 -0.22 -7.63 -11.75
CA PHE A 36 -0.29 -8.03 -10.34
C PHE A 36 1.08 -8.16 -9.65
N ASN A 37 2.08 -8.70 -10.35
CA ASN A 37 3.43 -8.86 -9.79
C ASN A 37 4.12 -7.52 -9.54
N ASP A 38 3.89 -6.54 -10.41
CA ASP A 38 4.42 -5.19 -10.23
C ASP A 38 3.69 -4.50 -9.08
N LEU A 39 2.36 -4.66 -8.96
CA LEU A 39 1.58 -4.12 -7.85
C LEU A 39 2.11 -4.62 -6.51
N LYS A 40 2.38 -5.93 -6.43
CA LYS A 40 2.92 -6.53 -5.20
C LYS A 40 4.27 -5.91 -4.82
N LYS A 41 5.17 -5.75 -5.80
CA LYS A 41 6.48 -5.16 -5.55
C LYS A 41 6.37 -3.70 -5.10
N GLU A 42 5.55 -2.92 -5.78
CA GLU A 42 5.33 -1.52 -5.44
C GLU A 42 4.68 -1.35 -4.06
N VAL A 43 3.74 -2.23 -3.69
CA VAL A 43 3.19 -2.26 -2.34
C VAL A 43 4.30 -2.52 -1.30
N GLU A 44 5.16 -3.52 -1.53
CA GLU A 44 6.27 -3.83 -0.63
C GLU A 44 7.24 -2.63 -0.46
N GLU A 45 7.48 -1.86 -1.53
CA GLU A 45 8.32 -0.66 -1.52
C GLU A 45 7.62 0.55 -0.85
N ALA A 46 6.32 0.72 -1.06
CA ALA A 46 5.54 1.84 -0.52
C ALA A 46 5.30 1.74 0.99
N ILE A 47 5.12 0.53 1.52
CA ILE A 47 4.85 0.28 2.94
C ILE A 47 5.85 0.99 3.89
N PRO A 48 7.18 0.78 3.79
CA PRO A 48 8.12 1.44 4.69
C PRO A 48 8.12 2.97 4.54
N ILE A 49 7.91 3.48 3.33
CA ILE A 49 7.84 4.92 3.05
C ILE A 49 6.62 5.53 3.74
N LEU A 50 5.44 4.92 3.56
CA LEU A 50 4.20 5.39 4.20
C LEU A 50 4.29 5.31 5.72
N PHE A 51 4.91 4.26 6.28
CA PHE A 51 5.14 4.20 7.73
C PHE A 51 6.07 5.30 8.23
N TYR A 52 7.14 5.59 7.50
CA TYR A 52 8.04 6.70 7.83
C TYR A 52 7.31 8.04 7.77
N LEU A 53 6.57 8.30 6.70
CA LEU A 53 5.80 9.53 6.52
C LEU A 53 4.77 9.69 7.64
N ASN A 54 3.95 8.67 7.88
CA ASN A 54 2.90 8.69 8.91
C ASN A 54 3.47 8.81 10.34
N GLY A 55 4.67 8.25 10.60
CA GLY A 55 5.37 8.41 11.87
C GLY A 55 5.92 9.83 12.09
N ASN A 56 6.37 10.50 11.03
CA ASN A 56 6.87 11.88 11.09
C ASN A 56 5.76 12.93 11.12
N THR A 57 4.56 12.61 10.64
CA THR A 57 3.39 13.51 10.72
C THR A 57 3.03 13.87 12.17
N HIS A 58 3.47 13.07 13.16
CA HIS A 58 3.25 13.34 14.59
C HIS A 58 4.37 14.13 15.29
N GLN A 59 5.47 14.52 14.62
CA GLN A 59 6.61 15.22 15.25
C GLN A 59 6.87 16.64 14.70
N GLN A 60 5.86 17.31 14.14
CA GLN A 60 5.91 18.76 13.96
C GLN A 60 4.85 19.43 14.84
N ASN A 61 5.21 19.66 16.10
CA ASN A 61 4.59 20.64 17.01
C ASN A 61 5.65 21.11 18.00
#